data_AF-A0A353V5K3-F1
#
_entry.id   AF-A0A353V5K3-F1
#
_cell.length_a   1.000
_cell.length_b   1.000
_cell.length_c   1.000
_cell.angle_alpha   90.00
_cell.angle_beta   90.00
_cell.angle_gamma   90.00
#
_symmetry.space_group_name_H-M   'P 1'
#
loop_
_entity.id
_entity.type
_entity.pdbx_description
1 polymer ?
#
loop_
_entity_poly.entity_id
_entity_poly.type
_entity_poly.pdbx_seq_one_letter_code
_entity_poly.pdbx_strand_id
1 'polypeptide(L)' 'MKLDELRPAPGAKKRRKKVGRGPGSGHGKTSGKGHKG' A
#
# COMPACT_ATOMS: atom_id res chain seq x y z
N MET A 1 27.69 1.94 -13.04
CA MET A 1 26.47 2.04 -12.22
C MET A 1 26.87 2.59 -10.87
N LYS A 2 26.49 3.82 -10.58
CA LYS A 2 26.65 4.40 -9.24
C LYS A 2 25.46 4.02 -8.36
N LEU A 3 25.61 4.09 -7.04
CA LEU A 3 24.56 3.68 -6.10
C LEU A 3 23.27 4.51 -6.27
N ASP A 4 23.39 5.78 -6.67
CA ASP A 4 22.28 6.72 -6.90
C ASP A 4 21.50 6.46 -8.20
N GLU A 5 22.08 5.71 -9.13
CA GLU A 5 21.48 5.39 -10.43
C GLU A 5 20.63 4.11 -10.39
N LEU A 6 20.69 3.35 -9.29
CA LEU A 6 20.00 2.07 -9.14
C LEU A 6 18.48 2.25 -9.10
N ARG A 7 17.80 1.82 -10.17
CA ARG A 7 16.34 1.82 -10.27
C ARG A 7 15.83 0.39 -10.46
N PRO A 8 14.75 -0.02 -9.77
CA PRO A 8 14.14 -1.32 -9.99
C PRO A 8 13.50 -1.37 -11.39
N ALA A 9 13.32 -2.56 -11.94
CA ALA A 9 12.54 -2.75 -13.15
C ALA A 9 11.09 -2.21 -12.96
N PRO A 10 10.46 -1.66 -14.01
CA PRO A 10 9.08 -1.18 -13.93
C PRO A 10 8.14 -2.25 -13.34
N GLY A 11 7.36 -1.87 -12.33
CA GLY A 11 6.41 -2.77 -11.65
C GLY A 11 7.00 -3.74 -10.63
N ALA A 12 8.33 -3.84 -10.52
CA ALA A 12 8.99 -4.76 -9.58
C ALA A 12 8.71 -4.42 -8.10
N LYS A 13 8.41 -3.16 -7.77
CA LYS A 13 8.05 -2.72 -6.42
C LYS A 13 6.61 -2.19 -6.40
N LYS A 14 5.77 -2.80 -5.56
CA LYS A 14 4.39 -2.34 -5.29
C LYS A 14 4.27 -1.91 -3.83
N ARG A 15 3.51 -0.85 -3.57
CA ARG A 15 3.26 -0.37 -2.20
C ARG A 15 2.37 -1.36 -1.46
N ARG A 16 2.74 -1.75 -0.23
CA ARG A 16 1.87 -2.57 0.63
C ARG A 16 0.58 -1.82 0.94
N LYS A 17 -0.53 -2.55 0.96
CA LYS A 17 -1.80 -2.06 1.51
C LYS A 17 -1.64 -1.69 2.98
N LYS A 18 -2.05 -0.47 3.34
CA LYS A 18 -2.09 0.01 4.73
C LYS A 18 -3.54 0.13 5.18
N VAL A 19 -4.02 -0.88 5.90
CA VAL A 19 -5.41 -0.95 6.40
C VAL A 19 -5.57 -0.13 7.69
N GLY A 20 -6.77 0.39 7.94
CA GLY A 20 -7.08 1.12 9.18
C GLY A 20 -6.30 2.42 9.34
N ARG A 21 -6.10 3.17 8.25
CA ARG A 21 -5.37 4.47 8.26
C ARG A 21 -6.27 5.61 7.76
N GLY A 22 -7.47 5.69 8.33
CA GLY A 22 -8.45 6.74 8.05
C GLY A 22 -9.22 6.56 6.73
N PRO A 23 -10.30 7.34 6.51
CA PRO A 23 -11.19 7.19 5.36
C PRO A 23 -10.49 7.34 4.01
N GLY A 24 -9.57 8.31 3.89
CA GLY A 24 -8.81 8.57 2.66
C GLY A 24 -7.90 7.42 2.22
N SER A 25 -7.63 6.43 3.09
CA SER A 25 -6.90 5.21 2.71
C SER A 25 -7.74 4.21 1.89
N GLY A 26 -9.06 4.43 1.76
CA GLY A 26 -10.02 3.49 1.17
C GLY A 26 -10.25 2.23 2.01
N HIS A 27 -9.50 2.05 3.09
CA HIS A 27 -9.52 0.87 3.96
C HIS A 27 -9.58 1.26 5.43
N GLY A 28 -10.10 2.45 5.73
CA GLY A 28 -10.13 3.00 7.09
C GLY A 28 -11.22 2.40 7.97
N LYS A 29 -12.47 2.42 7.49
CA LYS A 29 -13.67 2.13 8.31
C LYS A 29 -13.66 0.70 8.84
N THR A 30 -13.81 -0.26 7.94
CA THR A 30 -13.93 -1.68 8.28
C THR A 30 -12.61 -2.43 8.18
N SER A 31 -11.53 -1.74 7.83
CA SER A 31 -10.25 -2.38 7.47
C SER A 31 -10.38 -3.47 6.41
N GLY A 32 -11.42 -3.42 5.59
CA GLY A 32 -11.73 -4.44 4.58
C GLY A 32 -12.43 -5.69 5.12
N LYS A 33 -12.84 -5.71 6.38
CA LYS A 33 -13.51 -6.86 7.01
C LYS A 33 -15.04 -6.85 6.91
N GLY A 34 -15.63 -5.80 6.36
CA GLY A 34 -17.09 -5.65 6.32
C GLY A 34 -17.69 -5.22 7.66
N HIS A 35 -18.98 -5.48 7.85
CA HIS A 35 -19.74 -5.13 9.05
C HIS A 35 -20.24 -6.40 9.74
N LYS A 36 -20.03 -6.48 11.07
CA LYS A 36 -20.39 -7.64 11.93
C LYS A 36 -19.57 -8.90 11.58
N GLY A 37 -19.97 -10.04 12.14
CA GLY A 37 -19.40 -11.36 11.86
C GLY A 37 -19.91 -11.90 10.54
#